data_AF-A0A7J4ST75-F1
#
_entry.id   AF-A0A7J4ST75-F1
#
_cell.length_a   1.000
_cell.length_b   1.000
_cell.length_c   1.000
_cell.angle_alpha   90.00
_cell.angle_beta   90.00
_cell.angle_gamma   90.00
#
_symmetry.space_group_name_H-M   'P 1'
#
loop_
_entity.id
_entity.type
_entity.pdbx_description
1 polymer ?
#
loop_
_entity_poly.entity_id
_entity_poly.type
_entity_poly.pdbx_seq_one_letter_code
_entity_poly.pdbx_strand_id
1 'polypeptide(L)'
;PLDVPLIQFGRQVRRPRRWFHTCSGEHAAILKGMRLMGMSRAGYTLPSSDWFPLYLDVLREYMNKPNWEPLRVAKDGCGFPTVSNTVNELALMFANLVARRNDDWIWEAMNRNPDLVGGFNRLDSTCLKAGDGRIVAKEGADGLLGLSVIHDDWPNGLGIVIKIAHGWNSQATWYVARAVLGVLGVNLRNPYPLHRQKAFIVPGIVPEKYSSALESIVTWDEWDPDRDRFSMDWKDYTSAMTRSDPFSNEGIGDS
;
A
#
# COMPACT_ATOMS: atom_id res chain seq x y z
N PRO A 1 -0.05 -21.18 12.40
CA PRO A 1 -0.38 -19.74 12.44
C PRO A 1 -1.85 -19.50 12.15
N LEU A 2 -2.63 -19.28 13.21
CA LEU A 2 -4.09 -19.18 13.12
C LEU A 2 -4.66 -17.81 13.47
N ASP A 3 -3.84 -16.90 14.01
CA ASP A 3 -4.29 -15.55 14.33
C ASP A 3 -3.19 -14.54 14.02
N VAL A 4 -3.32 -13.91 12.86
CA VAL A 4 -2.98 -12.49 12.70
C VAL A 4 -4.31 -11.78 12.48
N PRO A 5 -4.50 -10.55 13.00
CA PRO A 5 -5.74 -9.82 12.83
C PRO A 5 -5.95 -9.56 11.34
N LEU A 6 -6.70 -10.45 10.69
CA LEU A 6 -7.32 -10.19 9.41
C LEU A 6 -8.25 -9.00 9.67
N ILE A 7 -7.89 -7.81 9.19
CA ILE A 7 -8.91 -6.83 8.85
C ILE A 7 -9.92 -7.59 7.99
N GLN A 8 -11.14 -7.72 8.49
CA GLN A 8 -12.16 -8.56 7.88
C GLN A 8 -12.46 -8.04 6.47
N PHE A 9 -11.87 -8.68 5.47
CA PHE A 9 -12.23 -8.48 4.07
C PHE A 9 -13.05 -9.67 3.62
N GLY A 10 -14.35 -9.44 3.38
CA GLY A 10 -15.27 -10.42 2.83
C GLY A 10 -16.07 -11.23 3.86
N ARG A 11 -16.63 -12.35 3.39
CA ARG A 11 -17.59 -13.19 4.13
C ARG A 11 -16.98 -13.64 5.46
N GLN A 12 -17.69 -13.43 6.57
CA GLN A 12 -17.28 -13.91 7.88
C GLN A 12 -17.01 -15.43 7.81
N VAL A 13 -15.74 -15.81 7.92
CA VAL A 13 -15.34 -17.21 7.84
C VAL A 13 -15.58 -17.87 9.18
N ARG A 14 -16.46 -18.87 9.23
CA ARG A 14 -16.80 -19.59 10.47
C ARG A 14 -15.62 -20.35 11.08
N ARG A 15 -14.57 -20.65 10.30
CA ARG A 15 -13.36 -21.38 10.73
C ARG A 15 -12.14 -20.90 9.94
N PRO A 16 -10.96 -20.75 10.58
CA PRO A 16 -9.70 -20.51 9.88
C PRO A 16 -9.42 -21.59 8.84
N ARG A 17 -8.97 -21.18 7.65
CA ARG A 17 -8.60 -22.07 6.56
C ARG A 17 -7.43 -21.48 5.79
N ARG A 18 -6.52 -22.33 5.28
CA ARG A 18 -5.29 -21.91 4.59
C ARG A 18 -5.54 -20.99 3.40
N TRP A 19 -6.56 -21.29 2.59
CA TRP A 19 -6.96 -20.47 1.43
C TRP A 19 -7.51 -19.06 1.77
N PHE A 20 -7.78 -18.77 3.05
CA PHE A 20 -8.23 -17.46 3.52
C PHE A 20 -7.11 -16.71 4.25
N HIS A 21 -5.92 -17.30 4.32
CA HIS A 21 -4.73 -16.62 4.80
C HIS A 21 -4.25 -15.64 3.73
N THR A 22 -3.77 -14.46 4.14
CA THR A 22 -3.26 -13.41 3.23
C THR A 22 -2.12 -13.91 2.35
N CYS A 23 -1.23 -14.73 2.92
CA CYS A 23 -0.15 -15.42 2.22
C CYS A 23 -0.59 -16.58 1.29
N SER A 24 -1.87 -16.92 1.20
CA SER A 24 -2.29 -18.11 0.43
C SER A 24 -1.85 -18.09 -1.04
N GLY A 25 -1.81 -16.91 -1.66
CA GLY A 25 -1.33 -16.71 -3.03
C GLY A 25 0.16 -17.05 -3.20
N GLU A 26 1.03 -16.58 -2.30
CA GLU A 26 2.47 -16.84 -2.38
C GLU A 26 2.78 -18.34 -2.20
N HIS A 27 2.06 -19.01 -1.30
CA HIS A 27 2.14 -20.46 -1.13
C HIS A 27 1.69 -21.22 -2.39
N ALA A 28 0.58 -20.79 -3.01
CA ALA A 28 0.08 -21.40 -4.24
C ALA A 28 1.07 -21.22 -5.40
N ALA A 29 1.67 -20.04 -5.53
CA ALA A 29 2.66 -19.73 -6.55
C ALA A 29 3.93 -20.60 -6.40
N ILE A 30 4.50 -20.69 -5.20
CA ILE A 30 5.66 -21.56 -4.94
C ILE A 30 5.32 -23.03 -5.24
N LEU A 31 4.20 -23.55 -4.74
CA LEU A 31 3.79 -24.93 -5.01
C LEU A 31 3.58 -25.21 -6.51
N LYS A 32 3.06 -24.24 -7.25
CA LYS A 32 2.90 -24.31 -8.70
C LYS A 32 4.25 -24.30 -9.40
N GLY A 33 5.16 -23.41 -9.03
CA GLY A 33 6.52 -23.32 -9.55
C GLY A 33 7.29 -24.62 -9.35
N MET A 34 7.30 -25.13 -8.12
CA MET A 34 7.92 -26.42 -7.78
C MET A 34 7.37 -27.57 -8.63
N ARG A 35 6.04 -27.61 -8.86
CA ARG A 35 5.43 -28.63 -9.73
C ARG A 35 5.92 -28.51 -11.18
N LEU A 36 6.01 -27.29 -11.72
CA LEU A 36 6.47 -27.06 -13.09
C LEU A 36 7.96 -27.41 -13.27
N MET A 37 8.76 -27.23 -12.22
CA MET A 37 10.19 -27.52 -12.21
C MET A 37 10.52 -28.98 -11.82
N GLY A 38 9.51 -29.83 -11.62
CA GLY A 38 9.72 -31.23 -11.22
C GLY A 38 10.24 -31.42 -9.79
N MET A 39 10.17 -30.40 -8.93
CA MET A 39 10.66 -30.43 -7.55
C MET A 39 9.68 -31.17 -6.61
N SER A 40 10.23 -31.76 -5.55
CA SER A 40 9.43 -32.34 -4.47
C SER A 40 8.72 -31.26 -3.67
N ARG A 41 7.40 -31.34 -3.56
CA ARG A 41 6.58 -30.42 -2.75
C ARG A 41 6.50 -30.82 -1.27
N ALA A 42 7.03 -31.99 -0.91
CA ALA A 42 7.07 -32.43 0.47
C ALA A 42 8.04 -31.54 1.26
N GLY A 43 7.59 -30.98 2.38
CA GLY A 43 8.42 -30.08 3.18
C GLY A 43 8.71 -28.72 2.53
N TYR A 44 7.90 -28.26 1.55
CA TYR A 44 8.14 -26.99 0.84
C TYR A 44 8.24 -25.73 1.73
N THR A 45 7.77 -25.81 2.97
CA THR A 45 7.89 -24.72 3.95
C THR A 45 9.22 -24.74 4.72
N LEU A 46 10.11 -25.70 4.45
CA LEU A 46 11.40 -25.83 5.10
C LEU A 46 12.48 -25.11 4.29
N PRO A 47 13.49 -24.50 4.93
CA PRO A 47 14.64 -23.90 4.24
C PRO A 47 15.42 -24.88 3.36
N SER A 48 15.31 -26.19 3.63
CA SER A 48 15.93 -27.26 2.85
C SER A 48 15.19 -27.57 1.54
N SER A 49 14.12 -26.85 1.22
CA SER A 49 13.39 -27.05 -0.04
C SER A 49 14.13 -26.42 -1.21
N ASP A 50 14.15 -27.11 -2.35
CA ASP A 50 14.90 -26.73 -3.55
C ASP A 50 14.58 -25.33 -4.09
N TRP A 51 13.41 -24.78 -3.81
CA TRP A 51 13.04 -23.43 -4.26
C TRP A 51 13.75 -22.33 -3.45
N PHE A 52 14.15 -22.59 -2.19
CA PHE A 52 14.64 -21.54 -1.30
C PHE A 52 15.98 -20.96 -1.75
N PRO A 53 16.98 -21.75 -2.21
CA PRO A 53 18.18 -21.20 -2.83
C PRO A 53 17.89 -20.34 -4.07
N LEU A 54 16.93 -20.75 -4.91
CA LEU A 54 16.53 -19.97 -6.09
C LEU A 54 15.91 -18.63 -5.70
N TYR A 55 15.15 -18.59 -4.61
CA TYR A 55 14.65 -17.35 -4.04
C TYR A 55 15.81 -16.43 -3.60
N LEU A 56 16.86 -16.96 -2.96
CA LEU A 56 18.05 -16.17 -2.62
C LEU A 56 18.75 -15.62 -3.86
N ASP A 57 18.81 -16.38 -4.95
CA ASP A 57 19.37 -15.92 -6.22
C ASP A 57 18.57 -14.75 -6.81
N VAL A 58 17.23 -14.80 -6.74
CA VAL A 58 16.37 -13.67 -7.12
C VAL A 58 16.67 -12.43 -6.26
N LEU A 59 16.84 -12.60 -4.95
CA LEU A 59 17.20 -11.47 -4.08
C LEU A 59 18.56 -10.86 -4.44
N ARG A 60 19.57 -11.70 -4.69
CA ARG A 60 20.91 -11.26 -5.13
C ARG A 60 20.83 -10.50 -6.46
N GLU A 61 20.04 -10.99 -7.40
CA GLU A 61 19.80 -10.35 -8.70
C GLU A 61 19.13 -8.97 -8.52
N TYR A 62 18.05 -8.89 -7.75
CA TYR A 62 17.31 -7.65 -7.51
C TYR A 62 18.09 -6.61 -6.69
N MET A 63 19.09 -7.04 -5.91
CA MET A 63 20.02 -6.13 -5.23
C MET A 63 21.27 -5.80 -6.06
N ASN A 64 21.50 -6.51 -7.18
CA ASN A 64 22.77 -6.53 -7.90
C ASN A 64 23.97 -6.84 -6.97
N LYS A 65 23.82 -7.85 -6.11
CA LYS A 65 24.82 -8.30 -5.15
C LYS A 65 24.98 -9.83 -5.22
N PRO A 66 25.84 -10.36 -6.11
CA PRO A 66 25.97 -11.80 -6.33
C PRO A 66 26.46 -12.59 -5.10
N ASN A 67 27.23 -11.94 -4.23
CA ASN A 67 27.77 -12.57 -3.01
C ASN A 67 26.96 -12.21 -1.75
N TRP A 68 25.75 -11.68 -1.91
CA TRP A 68 24.92 -11.34 -0.76
C TRP A 68 24.42 -12.61 -0.06
N GLU A 69 24.47 -12.57 1.27
CA GLU A 69 23.93 -13.58 2.16
C GLU A 69 23.06 -12.90 3.22
N PRO A 70 21.90 -13.48 3.57
CA PRO A 70 21.08 -12.95 4.65
C PRO A 70 21.78 -13.12 5.99
N LEU A 71 21.76 -12.08 6.83
CA LEU A 71 22.26 -12.16 8.20
C LEU A 71 21.51 -13.21 9.02
N ARG A 72 20.21 -13.39 8.76
CA ARG A 72 19.34 -14.36 9.41
C ARG A 72 18.32 -14.91 8.43
N VAL A 73 18.10 -16.22 8.51
CA VAL A 73 16.91 -16.90 7.97
C VAL A 73 15.99 -17.23 9.15
N ALA A 74 14.71 -16.87 9.04
CA ALA A 74 13.71 -17.10 10.06
C ALA A 74 12.47 -17.76 9.47
N LYS A 75 11.58 -18.23 10.33
CA LYS A 75 10.26 -18.71 9.94
C LYS A 75 9.27 -17.56 10.05
N ASP A 76 8.64 -17.20 8.94
CA ASP A 76 7.60 -16.18 8.91
C ASP A 76 6.29 -16.69 9.54
N GLY A 77 5.37 -15.76 9.82
CA GLY A 77 4.03 -16.05 10.32
C GLY A 77 3.28 -17.06 9.46
N CYS A 78 3.39 -17.03 8.13
CA CYS A 78 2.74 -18.02 7.26
C CYS A 78 3.39 -19.42 7.31
N GLY A 79 4.62 -19.49 7.84
CA GLY A 79 5.42 -20.70 7.97
C GLY A 79 6.52 -20.87 6.92
N PHE A 80 6.65 -19.94 5.97
CA PHE A 80 7.76 -19.90 5.01
C PHE A 80 9.08 -19.48 5.64
N PRO A 81 10.21 -19.95 5.09
CA PRO A 81 11.49 -19.33 5.37
C PRO A 81 11.50 -17.90 4.79
N THR A 82 11.90 -16.95 5.61
CA THR A 82 12.10 -15.54 5.23
C THR A 82 13.49 -15.09 5.64
N VAL A 83 14.00 -14.04 5.01
CA VAL A 83 15.34 -13.53 5.24
C VAL A 83 15.32 -12.15 5.87
N SER A 84 16.35 -11.82 6.63
CA SER A 84 16.58 -10.45 7.09
C SER A 84 17.16 -9.60 5.97
N ASN A 85 16.58 -8.41 5.75
CA ASN A 85 17.13 -7.37 4.91
C ASN A 85 17.19 -6.04 5.67
N THR A 86 18.16 -5.20 5.32
CA THR A 86 18.16 -3.78 5.71
C THR A 86 17.14 -2.99 4.89
N VAL A 87 16.71 -1.83 5.39
CA VAL A 87 15.82 -0.93 4.63
C VAL A 87 16.45 -0.47 3.31
N ASN A 88 17.78 -0.35 3.25
CA ASN A 88 18.50 0.01 2.02
C ASN A 88 18.47 -1.13 0.99
N GLU A 89 18.63 -2.37 1.43
CA GLU A 89 18.49 -3.55 0.55
C GLU A 89 17.08 -3.66 0.00
N LEU A 90 16.07 -3.46 0.85
CA LEU A 90 14.68 -3.39 0.41
C LEU A 90 14.48 -2.28 -0.62
N ALA A 91 14.97 -1.06 -0.38
CA ALA A 91 14.85 0.04 -1.31
C ALA A 91 15.50 -0.27 -2.68
N LEU A 92 16.67 -0.91 -2.70
CA LEU A 92 17.31 -1.37 -3.94
C LEU A 92 16.47 -2.40 -4.70
N MET A 93 15.89 -3.37 -3.99
CA MET A 93 15.00 -4.36 -4.61
C MET A 93 13.74 -3.71 -5.17
N PHE A 94 13.12 -2.77 -4.44
CA PHE A 94 11.97 -2.01 -4.94
C PHE A 94 12.32 -1.11 -6.13
N ALA A 95 13.52 -0.53 -6.19
CA ALA A 95 13.97 0.19 -7.38
C ALA A 95 14.06 -0.76 -8.60
N ASN A 96 14.65 -1.95 -8.41
CA ASN A 96 14.82 -2.92 -9.49
C ASN A 96 13.49 -3.50 -10.02
N LEU A 97 12.43 -3.57 -9.21
CA LEU A 97 11.09 -3.91 -9.71
C LEU A 97 10.64 -2.98 -10.85
N VAL A 98 11.06 -1.71 -10.85
CA VAL A 98 10.75 -0.77 -11.94
C VAL A 98 11.56 -1.09 -13.21
N ALA A 99 12.87 -1.33 -13.04
CA ALA A 99 13.76 -1.68 -14.15
C ALA A 99 13.28 -2.95 -14.87
N ARG A 100 12.73 -3.89 -14.11
CA ARG A 100 12.29 -5.21 -14.55
C ARG A 100 10.78 -5.34 -14.75
N ARG A 101 10.05 -4.23 -14.73
CA ARG A 101 8.57 -4.22 -14.75
C ARG A 101 7.94 -4.92 -15.96
N ASN A 102 8.70 -5.12 -17.03
CA ASN A 102 8.25 -5.75 -18.28
C ASN A 102 8.77 -7.19 -18.43
N ASP A 103 9.55 -7.71 -17.49
CA ASP A 103 10.10 -9.08 -17.55
C ASP A 103 8.99 -10.12 -17.35
N ASP A 104 7.95 -9.74 -16.61
CA ASP A 104 6.80 -10.58 -16.33
C ASP A 104 5.49 -9.76 -16.21
N TRP A 105 4.42 -10.44 -15.86
CA TRP A 105 3.07 -9.88 -15.75
C TRP A 105 2.76 -9.25 -14.39
N ILE A 106 3.67 -9.30 -13.41
CA ILE A 106 3.38 -8.96 -12.01
C ILE A 106 3.07 -7.47 -11.87
N TRP A 107 3.90 -6.59 -12.45
CA TRP A 107 3.68 -5.14 -12.40
C TRP A 107 2.31 -4.75 -12.96
N GLU A 108 1.99 -5.28 -14.15
CA GLU A 108 0.72 -5.04 -14.83
C GLU A 108 -0.45 -5.62 -14.03
N ALA A 109 -0.33 -6.82 -13.47
CA ALA A 109 -1.39 -7.45 -12.70
C ALA A 109 -1.68 -6.71 -11.40
N MET A 110 -0.66 -6.24 -10.68
CA MET A 110 -0.83 -5.43 -9.47
C MET A 110 -1.56 -4.12 -9.77
N ASN A 111 -1.19 -3.44 -10.86
CA ASN A 111 -1.82 -2.18 -11.26
C ASN A 111 -3.24 -2.37 -11.81
N ARG A 112 -3.53 -3.47 -12.53
CA ARG A 112 -4.89 -3.80 -13.00
C ARG A 112 -5.82 -4.25 -11.87
N ASN A 113 -5.29 -4.86 -10.81
CA ASN A 113 -6.09 -5.44 -9.73
C ASN A 113 -5.60 -5.00 -8.34
N PRO A 114 -5.55 -3.68 -8.05
CA PRO A 114 -4.93 -3.16 -6.84
C PRO A 114 -5.61 -3.67 -5.56
N ASP A 115 -6.95 -3.83 -5.58
CA ASP A 115 -7.70 -4.32 -4.42
C ASP A 115 -7.43 -5.79 -4.08
N LEU A 116 -6.85 -6.58 -5.00
CA LEU A 116 -6.40 -7.94 -4.71
C LEU A 116 -5.03 -7.99 -4.04
N VAL A 117 -4.27 -6.88 -4.05
CA VAL A 117 -2.93 -6.79 -3.45
C VAL A 117 -3.03 -6.54 -1.94
N GLY A 118 -3.66 -5.42 -1.57
CA GLY A 118 -3.80 -5.01 -0.18
C GLY A 118 -5.19 -5.28 0.40
N GLY A 119 -6.22 -5.23 -0.44
CA GLY A 119 -7.62 -5.07 -0.04
C GLY A 119 -8.12 -3.64 -0.20
N PHE A 120 -9.43 -3.43 -0.08
CA PHE A 120 -10.05 -2.12 -0.21
C PHE A 120 -9.57 -1.16 0.90
N ASN A 121 -9.37 0.11 0.55
CA ASN A 121 -8.96 1.17 1.48
C ASN A 121 -7.65 0.93 2.25
N ARG A 122 -6.83 -0.01 1.79
CA ARG A 122 -5.46 -0.23 2.29
C ARG A 122 -4.47 0.70 1.60
N LEU A 123 -3.36 0.98 2.27
CA LEU A 123 -2.44 2.00 1.83
C LEU A 123 -1.77 1.60 0.52
N ASP A 124 -1.29 0.36 0.43
CA ASP A 124 -0.70 -0.19 -0.81
C ASP A 124 -1.68 -0.18 -1.99
N SER A 125 -2.92 -0.66 -1.80
CA SER A 125 -3.97 -0.58 -2.84
C SER A 125 -4.27 0.87 -3.27
N THR A 126 -4.25 1.81 -2.33
CA THR A 126 -4.51 3.23 -2.63
C THR A 126 -3.34 3.86 -3.39
N CYS A 127 -2.10 3.54 -3.01
CA CYS A 127 -0.90 3.97 -3.73
C CYS A 127 -0.88 3.44 -5.17
N LEU A 128 -1.25 2.17 -5.38
CA LEU A 128 -1.38 1.59 -6.73
C LEU A 128 -2.39 2.37 -7.59
N LYS A 129 -3.57 2.67 -7.04
CA LYS A 129 -4.62 3.44 -7.74
C LYS A 129 -4.18 4.87 -8.04
N ALA A 130 -3.50 5.53 -7.09
CA ALA A 130 -3.01 6.89 -7.27
C ALA A 130 -1.84 6.98 -8.25
N GLY A 131 -1.07 5.90 -8.41
CA GLY A 131 0.10 5.85 -9.28
C GLY A 131 -0.20 5.69 -10.77
N ASP A 132 -1.43 5.39 -11.17
CA ASP A 132 -1.86 5.28 -12.57
C ASP A 132 -0.89 4.43 -13.43
N GLY A 133 -0.57 3.22 -12.95
CA GLY A 133 0.36 2.31 -13.62
C GLY A 133 1.85 2.58 -13.38
N ARG A 134 2.22 3.72 -12.78
CA ARG A 134 3.62 4.14 -12.53
C ARG A 134 4.16 3.77 -11.17
N ILE A 135 3.33 3.20 -10.30
CA ILE A 135 3.73 2.80 -8.95
C ILE A 135 3.37 1.35 -8.71
N VAL A 136 4.25 0.63 -8.02
CA VAL A 136 3.89 -0.57 -7.26
C VAL A 136 4.11 -0.29 -5.78
N ALA A 137 3.17 -0.75 -4.94
CA ALA A 137 3.23 -0.58 -3.51
C ALA A 137 2.90 -1.89 -2.80
N LYS A 138 3.56 -2.17 -1.68
CA LYS A 138 3.20 -3.30 -0.82
C LYS A 138 3.46 -2.99 0.64
N GLU A 139 2.43 -3.14 1.46
CA GLU A 139 2.57 -3.13 2.91
C GLU A 139 3.10 -4.49 3.39
N GLY A 140 4.02 -4.43 4.35
CA GLY A 140 4.56 -5.57 5.09
C GLY A 140 4.15 -5.54 6.55
N ALA A 141 4.38 -6.66 7.25
CA ALA A 141 4.16 -6.75 8.68
C ALA A 141 4.99 -5.70 9.44
N ASP A 142 4.52 -5.34 10.64
CA ASP A 142 5.25 -4.46 11.56
C ASP A 142 5.48 -3.03 11.04
N GLY A 143 4.64 -2.52 10.13
CA GLY A 143 4.67 -1.11 9.71
C GLY A 143 5.71 -0.79 8.64
N LEU A 144 5.93 -1.72 7.70
CA LEU A 144 6.74 -1.52 6.51
C LEU A 144 5.85 -1.18 5.32
N LEU A 145 6.25 -0.20 4.50
CA LEU A 145 5.72 0.03 3.16
C LEU A 145 6.89 0.12 2.18
N GLY A 146 6.87 -0.69 1.14
CA GLY A 146 7.76 -0.54 -0.01
C GLY A 146 7.03 0.04 -1.20
N LEU A 147 7.69 0.93 -1.92
CA LEU A 147 7.20 1.61 -3.12
C LEU A 147 8.24 1.49 -4.23
N SER A 148 7.79 1.14 -5.42
CA SER A 148 8.51 1.21 -6.68
C SER A 148 7.88 2.30 -7.52
N VAL A 149 8.65 3.32 -7.92
CA VAL A 149 8.13 4.49 -8.63
C VAL A 149 8.88 4.67 -9.95
N ILE A 150 8.14 4.72 -11.06
CA ILE A 150 8.65 5.19 -12.35
C ILE A 150 8.79 6.71 -12.27
N HIS A 151 10.02 7.23 -12.38
CA HIS A 151 10.30 8.65 -12.25
C HIS A 151 11.46 9.07 -13.15
N ASP A 152 11.39 10.25 -13.76
CA ASP A 152 12.35 10.72 -14.76
C ASP A 152 13.77 10.92 -14.19
N ASP A 153 13.88 11.47 -12.98
CA ASP A 153 15.17 11.61 -12.27
C ASP A 153 15.85 10.26 -11.92
N TRP A 154 15.09 9.16 -11.89
CA TRP A 154 15.61 7.82 -11.60
C TRP A 154 15.19 6.85 -12.72
N PRO A 155 15.85 6.91 -13.89
CA PRO A 155 15.45 6.13 -15.06
C PRO A 155 15.53 4.61 -14.84
N ASN A 156 16.36 4.17 -13.89
CA ASN A 156 16.48 2.76 -13.48
C ASN A 156 15.49 2.36 -12.38
N GLY A 157 14.56 3.24 -12.01
CA GLY A 157 13.61 3.04 -10.93
C GLY A 157 13.95 3.76 -9.64
N LEU A 158 12.94 4.34 -9.00
CA LEU A 158 13.03 4.85 -7.63
C LEU A 158 12.39 3.85 -6.67
N GLY A 159 13.18 3.32 -5.74
CA GLY A 159 12.71 2.48 -4.65
C GLY A 159 12.66 3.25 -3.34
N ILE A 160 11.52 3.22 -2.66
CA ILE A 160 11.31 3.91 -1.39
C ILE A 160 10.79 2.90 -0.37
N VAL A 161 11.37 2.94 0.83
CA VAL A 161 10.93 2.10 1.95
C VAL A 161 10.64 2.98 3.16
N ILE A 162 9.43 2.85 3.68
CA ILE A 162 9.00 3.50 4.92
C ILE A 162 8.89 2.41 5.98
N LYS A 163 9.65 2.55 7.07
CA LYS A 163 9.57 1.69 8.25
C LYS A 163 9.16 2.52 9.46
N ILE A 164 8.05 2.14 10.08
CA ILE A 164 7.63 2.71 11.36
C ILE A 164 8.36 1.96 12.49
N ALA A 165 9.13 2.69 13.29
CA ALA A 165 10.00 2.11 14.31
C ALA A 165 9.25 1.40 15.45
N HIS A 166 8.08 1.92 15.84
CA HIS A 166 7.26 1.33 16.92
C HIS A 166 6.35 0.20 16.45
N GLY A 167 6.50 -0.25 15.21
CA GLY A 167 5.72 -1.34 14.62
C GLY A 167 4.50 -0.85 13.84
N TRP A 168 3.51 -1.73 13.67
CA TRP A 168 2.39 -1.49 12.77
C TRP A 168 1.50 -0.30 13.21
N ASN A 169 1.57 0.78 12.45
CA ASN A 169 0.67 1.93 12.53
C ASN A 169 0.38 2.46 11.13
N SER A 170 -0.67 1.91 10.51
CA SER A 170 -1.04 2.23 9.13
C SER A 170 -1.37 3.70 8.92
N GLN A 171 -1.87 4.39 9.95
CA GLN A 171 -2.21 5.81 9.86
C GLN A 171 -0.94 6.65 9.75
N ALA A 172 0.06 6.42 10.59
CA ALA A 172 1.35 7.10 10.50
C ALA A 172 2.05 6.83 9.17
N THR A 173 2.07 5.58 8.70
CA THR A 173 2.61 5.23 7.38
C THR A 173 1.88 5.97 6.25
N TRP A 174 0.56 6.17 6.36
CA TRP A 174 -0.23 6.90 5.37
C TRP A 174 0.18 8.36 5.25
N TYR A 175 0.37 9.05 6.39
CA TYR A 175 0.81 10.44 6.41
C TYR A 175 2.19 10.60 5.75
N VAL A 176 3.14 9.71 6.06
CA VAL A 176 4.48 9.74 5.46
C VAL A 176 4.40 9.42 3.96
N ALA A 177 3.66 8.38 3.57
CA ALA A 177 3.50 7.99 2.18
C ALA A 177 2.87 9.12 1.34
N ARG A 178 1.85 9.80 1.86
CA ARG A 178 1.25 10.97 1.19
C ARG A 178 2.25 12.09 1.00
N ALA A 179 3.04 12.42 2.01
CA ALA A 179 4.04 13.46 1.92
C ALA A 179 5.11 13.14 0.86
N VAL A 180 5.65 11.92 0.89
CA VAL A 180 6.67 11.47 -0.06
C VAL A 180 6.12 11.39 -1.48
N LEU A 181 4.93 10.81 -1.69
CA LEU A 181 4.32 10.72 -3.01
C LEU A 181 3.89 12.09 -3.53
N GLY A 182 3.42 12.98 -2.66
CA GLY A 182 3.01 14.34 -3.01
C GLY A 182 4.15 15.15 -3.64
N VAL A 183 5.36 15.08 -3.08
CA VAL A 183 6.52 15.78 -3.68
C VAL A 183 6.97 15.18 -5.01
N LEU A 184 6.56 13.94 -5.30
CA LEU A 184 6.77 13.26 -6.58
C LEU A 184 5.59 13.50 -7.56
N GLY A 185 4.66 14.39 -7.23
CA GLY A 185 3.51 14.73 -8.08
C GLY A 185 2.37 13.71 -8.05
N VAL A 186 2.34 12.82 -7.06
CA VAL A 186 1.32 11.76 -6.93
C VAL A 186 0.34 12.12 -5.82
N ASN A 187 -0.92 12.29 -6.19
CA ASN A 187 -1.98 12.70 -5.28
C ASN A 187 -2.60 11.49 -4.59
N LEU A 188 -2.25 11.29 -3.32
CA LEU A 188 -2.88 10.29 -2.46
C LEU A 188 -4.03 10.91 -1.66
N ARG A 189 -5.17 10.20 -1.53
CA ARG A 189 -6.32 10.66 -0.72
C ARG A 189 -5.95 10.97 0.73
N ASN A 190 -6.84 11.71 1.42
CA ASN A 190 -6.64 12.10 2.82
C ASN A 190 -6.46 10.86 3.72
N PRO A 191 -5.46 10.88 4.63
CA PRO A 191 -5.37 9.89 5.69
C PRO A 191 -6.58 10.00 6.61
N TYR A 192 -6.88 8.93 7.34
CA TYR A 192 -7.91 8.99 8.38
C TYR A 192 -7.54 10.08 9.42
N PRO A 193 -8.52 10.84 9.93
CA PRO A 193 -8.27 11.91 10.87
C PRO A 193 -7.70 11.39 12.19
N LEU A 194 -6.77 12.14 12.76
CA LEU A 194 -6.23 11.88 14.09
C LEU A 194 -7.15 12.47 15.17
N HIS A 195 -7.29 11.79 16.29
CA HIS A 195 -8.08 12.29 17.41
C HIS A 195 -7.25 13.29 18.24
N ARG A 196 -7.64 14.57 18.23
CA ARG A 196 -7.02 15.66 19.00
C ARG A 196 -5.52 15.86 18.72
N GLN A 197 -5.04 15.44 17.55
CA GLN A 197 -3.66 15.58 17.14
C GLN A 197 -3.62 16.13 15.71
N LYS A 198 -2.54 16.85 15.39
CA LYS A 198 -2.21 17.24 14.01
C LYS A 198 -0.91 16.54 13.64
N ALA A 199 -0.91 15.87 12.49
CA ALA A 199 0.30 15.28 11.96
C ALA A 199 1.25 16.39 11.50
N PHE A 200 2.52 16.27 11.86
CA PHE A 200 3.59 17.12 11.35
C PHE A 200 4.65 16.23 10.72
N ILE A 201 5.05 16.57 9.50
CA ILE A 201 6.06 15.84 8.75
C ILE A 201 7.37 16.63 8.80
N VAL A 202 8.42 16.02 9.33
CA VAL A 202 9.74 16.65 9.41
C VAL A 202 10.39 16.71 8.02
N PRO A 203 11.13 17.79 7.66
CA PRO A 203 11.68 17.94 6.32
C PRO A 203 12.63 16.82 5.86
N GLY A 204 13.36 16.20 6.79
CA GLY A 204 14.37 15.17 6.51
C GLY A 204 13.84 13.84 5.97
N ILE A 205 12.54 13.70 5.71
CA ILE A 205 11.96 12.48 5.10
C ILE A 205 12.08 12.45 3.57
N VAL A 206 12.43 13.57 2.93
CA VAL A 206 12.66 13.69 1.49
C VAL A 206 14.03 14.32 1.23
N PRO A 207 14.66 14.07 0.06
CA PRO A 207 15.86 14.80 -0.35
C PRO A 207 15.66 16.32 -0.32
N GLU A 208 16.71 17.07 -0.01
CA GLU A 208 16.67 18.53 0.19
C GLU A 208 16.06 19.29 -1.02
N LYS A 209 16.27 18.79 -2.24
CA LYS A 209 15.66 19.35 -3.46
C LYS A 209 14.12 19.39 -3.44
N TYR A 210 13.47 18.59 -2.59
CA TYR A 210 12.01 18.55 -2.43
C TYR A 210 11.50 19.27 -1.18
N SER A 211 12.36 19.89 -0.37
CA SER A 211 11.94 20.55 0.89
C SER A 211 10.87 21.62 0.64
N SER A 212 11.06 22.49 -0.35
CA SER A 212 10.08 23.52 -0.71
C SER A 212 8.78 22.93 -1.26
N ALA A 213 8.86 21.81 -2.00
CA ALA A 213 7.67 21.11 -2.47
C ALA A 213 6.89 20.53 -1.28
N LEU A 214 7.59 19.91 -0.33
CA LEU A 214 7.01 19.30 0.87
C LEU A 214 6.21 20.31 1.71
N GLU A 215 6.73 21.54 1.86
CA GLU A 215 6.04 22.62 2.58
C GLU A 215 4.69 23.01 1.97
N SER A 216 4.52 22.83 0.66
CA SER A 216 3.26 23.09 -0.02
C SER A 216 2.28 21.91 -0.01
N ILE A 217 2.74 20.71 0.39
CA ILE A 217 1.87 19.53 0.49
C ILE A 217 1.00 19.63 1.74
N VAL A 218 -0.31 19.74 1.53
CA VAL A 218 -1.30 19.59 2.60
C VAL A 218 -1.34 18.11 3.01
N THR A 219 -0.63 17.79 4.11
CA THR A 219 -0.52 16.42 4.64
C THR A 219 -1.79 15.96 5.34
N TRP A 220 -2.67 16.90 5.71
CA TRP A 220 -3.96 16.66 6.32
C TRP A 220 -4.93 17.82 5.98
N ASP A 221 -6.16 17.48 5.62
CA ASP A 221 -7.26 18.41 5.44
C ASP A 221 -8.45 17.91 6.28
N GLU A 222 -9.14 18.82 6.98
CA GLU A 222 -10.38 18.51 7.71
C GLU A 222 -11.50 18.12 6.75
N TRP A 223 -11.47 18.67 5.54
CA TRP A 223 -12.46 18.42 4.51
C TRP A 223 -12.04 17.20 3.67
N ASP A 224 -12.86 16.14 3.70
CA ASP A 224 -12.67 14.93 2.91
C ASP A 224 -13.84 14.81 1.92
N PRO A 225 -13.62 15.02 0.60
CA PRO A 225 -14.70 15.00 -0.38
C PRO A 225 -15.37 13.61 -0.52
N ASP A 226 -14.75 12.54 -0.02
CA ASP A 226 -15.37 11.21 0.02
C ASP A 226 -16.37 11.08 1.20
N ARG A 227 -16.30 11.97 2.19
CA ARG A 227 -17.22 12.03 3.35
C ARG A 227 -18.20 13.20 3.27
N ASP A 228 -17.75 14.34 2.76
CA ASP A 228 -18.54 15.58 2.66
C ASP A 228 -19.29 15.71 1.33
N ARG A 229 -19.90 14.61 0.89
CA ARG A 229 -20.87 14.62 -0.21
C ARG A 229 -22.21 14.09 0.28
N PHE A 230 -23.25 14.89 0.09
CA PHE A 230 -24.60 14.38 0.20
C PHE A 230 -24.85 13.41 -0.96
N SER A 231 -25.42 12.24 -0.68
CA SER A 231 -25.87 11.29 -1.70
C SER A 231 -27.13 11.77 -2.44
N MET A 232 -27.63 12.95 -2.09
CA MET A 232 -28.89 13.53 -2.52
C MET A 232 -28.60 14.93 -3.06
N ASP A 233 -29.20 15.28 -4.20
CA ASP A 233 -29.10 16.64 -4.74
C ASP A 233 -29.96 17.56 -3.87
N TRP A 234 -29.34 18.56 -3.23
CA TRP A 234 -30.03 19.51 -2.38
C TRP A 234 -31.09 20.33 -3.16
N LYS A 235 -30.96 20.42 -4.49
CA LYS A 235 -31.96 21.05 -5.38
C LYS A 235 -33.30 20.33 -5.36
N ASP A 236 -33.31 19.01 -5.15
CA ASP A 236 -34.55 18.22 -5.06
C ASP A 236 -35.38 18.62 -3.83
N TYR A 237 -34.73 19.09 -2.77
CA TYR A 237 -35.39 19.51 -1.51
C TYR A 237 -35.71 21.00 -1.47
N THR A 238 -34.82 21.82 -2.02
CA THR A 238 -34.99 23.28 -1.99
C THR A 238 -36.00 23.74 -3.03
N SER A 239 -36.09 23.14 -4.21
CA SER A 239 -37.09 23.54 -5.23
C SER A 239 -38.54 23.46 -4.72
N ALA A 240 -38.85 22.47 -3.86
CA ALA A 240 -40.16 22.35 -3.22
C ALA A 240 -40.40 23.33 -2.05
N MET A 241 -39.33 23.89 -1.47
CA MET A 241 -39.39 24.84 -0.34
C MET A 241 -39.12 26.29 -0.74
N THR A 242 -38.61 26.54 -1.95
CA THR A 242 -38.31 27.89 -2.44
C THR A 242 -39.63 28.53 -2.84
N ARG A 243 -40.25 29.27 -1.91
CA ARG A 243 -41.42 30.10 -2.21
C ARG A 243 -40.97 31.29 -3.05
N SER A 244 -41.80 31.69 -4.00
CA SER A 244 -41.57 32.90 -4.82
C SER A 244 -41.62 34.18 -3.99
N ASP A 245 -42.28 34.14 -2.83
CA ASP A 245 -42.40 35.25 -1.89
C ASP A 245 -42.11 34.77 -0.46
N PRO A 246 -41.05 35.27 0.20
CA PRO A 246 -40.72 34.91 1.58
C PRO A 246 -41.70 35.44 2.63
N PHE A 247 -42.61 36.36 2.28
CA PHE A 247 -43.59 36.97 3.21
C PHE A 247 -45.01 36.44 3.04
N SER A 248 -45.23 35.41 2.21
CA SER A 248 -46.57 34.89 1.87
C SER A 248 -47.41 34.39 3.06
N ASN A 249 -46.82 34.29 4.26
CA ASN A 249 -47.45 33.83 5.49
C ASN A 249 -47.68 34.95 6.52
N GLU A 250 -47.24 36.18 6.26
CA GLU A 250 -47.64 37.33 7.07
C GLU A 250 -49.07 37.67 6.66
N GLY A 251 -50.03 37.17 7.43
CA GLY A 251 -51.44 37.48 7.24
C GLY A 251 -51.61 38.98 7.10
N ILE A 252 -52.35 39.41 6.07
CA ILE A 252 -52.80 40.79 5.95
C ILE A 252 -53.56 41.07 7.24
N GLY A 253 -52.96 41.84 8.15
CA GLY A 253 -53.61 42.21 9.40
C GLY A 253 -54.90 42.93 9.05
N ASP A 254 -56.03 42.35 9.43
CA ASP A 254 -57.35 42.97 9.29
C ASP A 254 -57.32 44.34 10.01
N SER A 255 -57.39 45.40 9.21
CA SER A 255 -57.56 46.79 9.64
C SER A 255 -59.01 47.12 9.96
#